data_AF-A0A2T2NE13-F1
#
_entry.id   AF-A0A2T2NE13-F1
#
_cell.length_a   1.000
_cell.length_b   1.000
_cell.length_c   1.000
_cell.angle_alpha   90.00
_cell.angle_beta   90.00
_cell.angle_gamma   90.00
#
_symmetry.space_group_name_H-M   'P 1'
#
loop_
_entity.id
_entity.type
_entity.pdbx_description
1 polymer ?
#
loop_
_entity_poly.entity_id
_entity_poly.type
_entity_poly.pdbx_seq_one_letter_code
_entity_poly.pdbx_strand_id
1 'polypeptide(L)'
;MYTCRYSSGLLPPVSSFQRLQPLFRPRPLRLSFFPQPVCYYIVTSIKMSNDTRDQKIQEVISSTPDEAQQIDQIAKIRGYFGAPNDKTATYHSLVQDYVAGTSDLSTTTQKLFSTIQDANTSQDSKSVFFMNLWYTLLHTAKRTPFRDTPRHTKLVDLAKAIKDPQISGASPSDTHELSMWSREVMNDAPGGASGYSAPEIHAWTNVNYFLALLKGAGLASYIFDIWAMREALEREHFDDGPHDGPNRATAAQKYDAWVPAAAVWVFGEGDKLYGLEEDLTPKSRNQGNPAKGGELWKGGAEYSKERWAFWKKRFGEVGGMGEVSEETRGVAKEAVVAMEEVEK
;
A
#
# COMPACT_ATOMS: atom_id res chain seq x y z
N MET A 1 -48.68 11.24 -22.14
CA MET A 1 -47.74 11.71 -23.18
C MET A 1 -46.84 10.54 -23.54
N TYR A 2 -46.90 10.23 -24.83
CA TYR A 2 -46.38 9.13 -25.66
C TYR A 2 -45.35 8.09 -25.16
N THR A 3 -45.76 6.85 -25.44
CA THR A 3 -45.11 5.54 -25.49
C THR A 3 -43.96 5.43 -26.49
N CYS A 4 -42.90 4.68 -26.14
CA CYS A 4 -41.83 4.28 -27.06
C CYS A 4 -42.21 2.98 -27.80
N ARG A 5 -42.18 3.01 -29.15
CA ARG A 5 -42.50 1.89 -30.05
C ARG A 5 -41.25 1.06 -30.37
N TYR A 6 -41.40 -0.27 -30.35
CA TYR A 6 -40.57 -1.21 -31.09
C TYR A 6 -40.87 -1.09 -32.59
N SER A 7 -39.83 -1.13 -33.43
CA SER A 7 -39.97 -1.42 -34.86
C SER A 7 -38.83 -2.32 -35.33
N SER A 8 -39.20 -3.55 -35.66
CA SER A 8 -38.49 -4.48 -36.53
C SER A 8 -38.31 -3.88 -37.92
N GLY A 9 -37.11 -4.01 -38.50
CA GLY A 9 -36.81 -3.55 -39.86
C GLY A 9 -35.79 -4.47 -40.54
N LEU A 10 -36.19 -5.01 -41.69
CA LEU A 10 -35.50 -5.96 -42.54
C LEU A 10 -34.20 -5.42 -43.17
N LEU A 11 -33.25 -6.33 -43.41
CA LEU A 11 -32.06 -6.14 -44.25
C LEU A 11 -32.41 -6.07 -45.74
N PRO A 12 -31.63 -5.33 -46.55
CA PRO A 12 -31.41 -5.68 -47.95
C PRO A 12 -29.94 -6.08 -48.23
N PRO A 13 -29.67 -6.93 -49.24
CA PRO A 13 -28.33 -7.34 -49.64
C PRO A 13 -27.87 -6.58 -50.88
N VAL A 14 -26.61 -6.13 -50.97
CA VAL A 14 -25.91 -5.97 -52.26
C VAL A 14 -24.40 -6.17 -52.11
N SER A 15 -23.89 -6.93 -53.07
CA SER A 15 -22.52 -7.25 -53.41
C SER A 15 -21.68 -6.05 -53.88
N SER A 16 -20.36 -6.12 -53.73
CA SER A 16 -19.37 -6.08 -54.84
C SER A 16 -17.95 -5.77 -54.35
N PHE A 17 -17.00 -6.38 -55.08
CA PHE A 17 -15.56 -6.38 -54.90
C PHE A 17 -14.92 -4.98 -55.01
N GLN A 18 -13.94 -4.68 -54.15
CA GLN A 18 -12.71 -4.01 -54.56
C GLN A 18 -11.54 -4.28 -53.59
N ARG A 19 -10.38 -4.59 -54.17
CA ARG A 19 -9.10 -4.90 -53.52
C ARG A 19 -8.60 -3.73 -52.69
N LEU A 20 -8.13 -4.00 -51.48
CA LEU A 20 -7.22 -3.11 -50.75
C LEU A 20 -6.07 -3.93 -50.13
N GLN A 21 -4.87 -3.37 -50.29
CA GLN A 21 -3.58 -3.83 -49.75
C GLN A 21 -3.57 -3.86 -48.21
N PRO A 22 -2.68 -4.64 -47.57
CA PRO A 22 -2.67 -4.77 -46.12
C PRO A 22 -1.95 -3.57 -45.48
N LEU A 23 -2.73 -2.62 -44.94
CA LEU A 23 -2.22 -1.65 -43.98
C LEU A 23 -2.36 -2.25 -42.57
N PHE A 24 -1.21 -2.64 -42.01
CA PHE A 24 -1.03 -2.85 -40.58
C PHE A 24 -1.56 -1.62 -39.81
N ARG A 25 -2.57 -1.82 -38.98
CA ARG A 25 -2.88 -0.94 -37.85
C ARG A 25 -3.03 -1.79 -36.60
N PRO A 26 -2.36 -1.46 -35.49
CA PRO A 26 -2.55 -2.15 -34.22
C PRO A 26 -3.94 -1.80 -33.66
N ARG A 27 -4.70 -2.81 -33.23
CA ARG A 27 -5.90 -2.62 -32.40
C ARG A 27 -5.45 -2.25 -30.99
N PRO A 28 -6.10 -1.27 -30.33
CA PRO A 28 -5.88 -1.06 -28.91
C PRO A 28 -6.52 -2.22 -28.14
N LEU A 29 -5.73 -2.85 -27.26
CA LEU A 29 -6.20 -3.79 -26.25
C LEU A 29 -7.22 -3.07 -25.36
N ARG A 30 -8.49 -3.49 -25.42
CA ARG A 30 -9.48 -3.17 -24.39
C ARG A 30 -9.06 -3.91 -23.11
N LEU A 31 -8.42 -3.20 -22.19
CA LEU A 31 -8.36 -3.60 -20.79
C LEU A 31 -9.79 -3.57 -20.24
N SER A 32 -10.32 -4.74 -19.90
CA SER A 32 -11.56 -4.90 -19.14
C SER A 32 -11.32 -4.41 -17.72
N PHE A 33 -11.61 -3.13 -17.48
CA PHE A 33 -11.78 -2.58 -16.14
C PHE A 33 -12.97 -3.26 -15.47
N PHE A 34 -12.72 -3.99 -14.38
CA PHE A 34 -13.76 -4.28 -13.41
C PHE A 34 -14.16 -2.96 -12.72
N PRO A 35 -15.46 -2.67 -12.55
CA PRO A 35 -15.88 -1.50 -11.79
C PRO A 35 -15.65 -1.78 -10.30
N GLN A 36 -14.66 -1.12 -9.72
CA GLN A 36 -14.52 -1.01 -8.26
C GLN A 36 -15.62 -0.07 -7.74
N PRO A 37 -16.26 -0.37 -6.59
CA PRO A 37 -17.20 0.56 -5.97
C PRO A 37 -16.45 1.83 -5.56
N VAL A 38 -16.87 2.96 -6.13
CA VAL A 38 -16.36 4.29 -5.79
C VAL A 38 -16.81 4.58 -4.36
N CYS A 39 -15.87 4.51 -3.41
CA CYS A 39 -16.12 4.92 -2.04
C CYS A 39 -16.27 6.45 -2.02
N TYR A 40 -17.41 6.93 -1.52
CA TYR A 40 -17.76 8.35 -1.49
C TYR A 40 -16.84 9.12 -0.53
N TYR A 41 -15.81 9.75 -1.06
CA TYR A 41 -15.28 10.99 -0.49
C TYR A 41 -15.63 12.12 -1.46
N ILE A 42 -16.62 12.93 -1.09
CA ILE A 42 -16.87 14.22 -1.75
C ILE A 42 -15.72 15.14 -1.34
N VAL A 43 -14.63 15.09 -2.11
CA VAL A 43 -13.62 16.13 -2.08
C VAL A 43 -14.13 17.24 -2.99
N THR A 44 -14.55 18.37 -2.42
CA THR A 44 -14.62 19.64 -3.16
C THR A 44 -13.21 20.06 -3.56
N SER A 45 -12.66 19.39 -4.56
CA SER A 45 -11.35 19.67 -5.13
C SER A 45 -11.52 20.75 -6.18
N ILE A 46 -11.19 21.99 -5.82
CA ILE A 46 -10.59 22.91 -6.78
C ILE A 46 -9.39 22.15 -7.37
N LYS A 47 -9.44 21.83 -8.68
CA LYS A 47 -8.38 21.06 -9.36
C LYS A 47 -7.07 21.83 -9.35
N MET A 48 -6.30 21.72 -8.26
CA MET A 48 -4.91 22.14 -8.23
C MET A 48 -4.10 21.27 -9.19
N SER A 49 -3.21 21.90 -9.95
CA SER A 49 -2.22 21.18 -10.75
C SER A 49 -1.22 20.45 -9.85
N ASN A 50 -0.57 19.41 -10.35
CA ASN A 50 0.41 18.65 -9.56
C ASN A 50 1.66 19.49 -9.24
N ASP A 51 2.10 20.33 -10.17
CA ASP A 51 3.18 21.30 -9.91
C ASP A 51 2.86 22.20 -8.71
N THR A 52 1.60 22.64 -8.58
CA THR A 52 1.16 23.43 -7.42
C THR A 52 1.13 22.60 -6.13
N ARG A 53 0.82 21.29 -6.21
CA ARG A 53 0.87 20.40 -5.03
C ARG A 53 2.31 20.17 -4.59
N ASP A 54 3.21 19.89 -5.53
CA ASP A 54 4.62 19.62 -5.24
C ASP A 54 5.30 20.86 -4.64
N GLN A 55 5.00 22.06 -5.12
CA GLN A 55 5.46 23.31 -4.51
C GLN A 55 5.03 23.44 -3.03
N LYS A 56 3.75 23.19 -2.72
CA LYS A 56 3.26 23.21 -1.34
C LYS A 56 3.91 22.13 -0.47
N ILE A 57 4.23 20.97 -1.05
CA ILE A 57 4.95 19.92 -0.32
C ILE A 57 6.36 20.38 0.05
N GLN A 58 7.07 21.04 -0.87
CA GLN A 58 8.38 21.63 -0.57
C GLN A 58 8.29 22.74 0.50
N GLU A 59 7.23 23.54 0.50
CA GLU A 59 6.96 24.52 1.56
C GLU A 59 6.75 23.82 2.91
N VAL A 60 5.97 22.73 2.97
CA VAL A 60 5.78 21.95 4.20
C VAL A 60 7.11 21.39 4.71
N ILE A 61 7.91 20.78 3.84
CA ILE A 61 9.20 20.18 4.18
C ILE A 61 10.16 21.23 4.75
N SER A 62 10.21 22.43 4.14
CA SER A 62 11.11 23.50 4.58
C SER A 62 10.64 24.23 5.84
N SER A 63 9.33 24.27 6.11
CA SER A 63 8.76 25.04 7.22
C SER A 63 8.41 24.22 8.46
N THR A 64 8.27 22.90 8.35
CA THR A 64 7.85 22.01 9.44
C THR A 64 9.04 21.13 9.86
N PRO A 65 9.61 21.29 11.07
CA PRO A 65 10.80 20.52 11.47
C PRO A 65 10.52 19.03 11.77
N ASP A 66 9.33 18.71 12.26
CA ASP A 66 8.96 17.35 12.64
C ASP A 66 8.39 16.58 11.45
N GLU A 67 9.02 15.47 11.10
CA GLU A 67 8.63 14.68 9.93
C GLU A 67 7.24 14.05 10.06
N ALA A 68 6.81 13.67 11.27
CA ALA A 68 5.46 13.16 11.47
C ALA A 68 4.40 14.23 11.16
N GLN A 69 4.66 15.50 11.52
CA GLN A 69 3.83 16.63 11.12
C GLN A 69 3.93 16.96 9.62
N GLN A 70 5.10 16.77 8.99
CA GLN A 70 5.24 16.89 7.54
C GLN A 70 4.33 15.87 6.85
N ILE A 71 4.35 14.59 7.26
CA ILE A 71 3.50 13.52 6.73
C ILE A 71 2.01 13.89 6.86
N ASP A 72 1.59 14.40 8.02
CA ASP A 72 0.21 14.83 8.25
C ASP A 72 -0.23 15.94 7.28
N GLN A 73 0.64 16.90 7.01
CA GLN A 73 0.35 18.02 6.10
C GLN A 73 0.41 17.61 4.63
N ILE A 74 1.38 16.77 4.23
CA ILE A 74 1.51 16.25 2.87
C ILE A 74 0.30 15.39 2.51
N ALA A 75 -0.16 14.54 3.42
CA ALA A 75 -1.34 13.71 3.18
C ALA A 75 -2.59 14.56 2.90
N LYS A 76 -2.74 15.73 3.55
CA LYS A 76 -3.82 16.69 3.24
C LYS A 76 -3.67 17.31 1.84
N ILE A 77 -2.45 17.61 1.41
CA ILE A 77 -2.18 18.20 0.07
C ILE A 77 -2.50 17.19 -1.04
N ARG A 78 -2.08 15.94 -0.86
CA ARG A 78 -2.26 14.88 -1.87
C ARG A 78 -3.64 14.25 -1.82
N GLY A 79 -4.31 14.30 -0.67
CA GLY A 79 -5.63 13.70 -0.46
C GLY A 79 -5.58 12.17 -0.33
N TYR A 80 -4.42 11.61 0.05
CA TYR A 80 -4.28 10.20 0.37
C TYR A 80 -4.48 9.95 1.87
N PHE A 81 -4.40 8.69 2.29
CA PHE A 81 -4.58 8.24 3.68
C PHE A 81 -3.74 9.09 4.66
N GLY A 82 -4.42 9.98 5.37
CA GLY A 82 -3.85 11.11 6.11
C GLY A 82 -4.49 11.37 7.46
N ALA A 83 -4.10 12.48 8.08
CA ALA A 83 -4.41 12.81 9.47
C ALA A 83 -5.90 12.64 9.87
N PRO A 84 -6.16 12.36 11.17
CA PRO A 84 -7.52 12.23 11.69
C PRO A 84 -8.39 13.43 11.33
N ASN A 85 -9.64 13.15 10.96
CA ASN A 85 -10.70 14.15 10.97
C ASN A 85 -11.38 14.18 12.35
N ASP A 86 -12.34 15.09 12.55
CA ASP A 86 -13.06 15.24 13.83
C ASP A 86 -13.65 13.92 14.37
N LYS A 87 -13.94 12.95 13.48
CA LYS A 87 -14.51 11.64 13.83
C LYS A 87 -13.46 10.62 14.32
N THR A 88 -12.18 10.87 14.07
CA THR A 88 -11.06 9.97 14.40
C THR A 88 -10.09 10.57 15.42
N ALA A 89 -10.25 11.86 15.77
CA ALA A 89 -9.37 12.57 16.69
C ALA A 89 -9.21 11.88 18.06
N THR A 90 -10.31 11.37 18.63
CA THR A 90 -10.28 10.65 19.92
C THR A 90 -9.49 9.34 19.82
N TYR A 91 -9.70 8.54 18.77
CA TYR A 91 -8.95 7.30 18.58
C TYR A 91 -7.47 7.58 18.39
N HIS A 92 -7.16 8.62 17.60
CA HIS A 92 -5.79 9.01 17.37
C HIS A 92 -5.07 9.41 18.66
N SER A 93 -5.69 10.23 19.53
CA SER A 93 -5.08 10.57 20.82
C SER A 93 -4.78 9.33 21.66
N LEU A 94 -5.73 8.40 21.78
CA LEU A 94 -5.56 7.18 22.56
C LEU A 94 -4.45 6.28 22.01
N VAL A 95 -4.38 6.12 20.68
CA VAL A 95 -3.34 5.33 20.02
C VAL A 95 -1.97 6.00 20.18
N GLN A 96 -1.89 7.32 20.01
CA GLN A 96 -0.65 8.07 20.20
C GLN A 96 -0.15 7.97 21.65
N ASP A 97 -1.03 8.10 22.63
CA ASP A 97 -0.70 7.96 24.05
C ASP A 97 -0.13 6.56 24.34
N TYR A 98 -0.78 5.52 23.82
CA TYR A 98 -0.31 4.15 23.98
C TYR A 98 1.07 3.93 23.35
N VAL A 99 1.24 4.36 22.10
CA VAL A 99 2.50 4.22 21.37
C VAL A 99 3.63 5.00 22.05
N ALA A 100 3.35 6.22 22.51
CA ALA A 100 4.29 7.05 23.29
C ALA A 100 4.60 6.47 24.69
N GLY A 101 3.75 5.56 25.20
CA GLY A 101 3.91 4.95 26.51
C GLY A 101 3.33 5.76 27.66
N THR A 102 2.49 6.75 27.37
CA THR A 102 1.72 7.49 28.38
C THR A 102 0.47 6.73 28.84
N SER A 103 0.06 5.69 28.09
CA SER A 103 -0.99 4.73 28.45
C SER A 103 -0.52 3.29 28.19
N ASP A 104 -1.07 2.33 28.94
CA ASP A 104 -0.84 0.89 28.73
C ASP A 104 -1.91 0.27 27.82
N LEU A 105 -1.72 -0.99 27.39
CA LEU A 105 -2.63 -1.67 26.46
C LEU A 105 -4.03 -1.87 27.06
N SER A 106 -4.12 -2.23 28.34
CA SER A 106 -5.40 -2.48 29.03
C SER A 106 -6.21 -1.19 29.14
N THR A 107 -5.58 -0.11 29.62
CA THR A 107 -6.22 1.21 29.74
C THR A 107 -6.68 1.73 28.38
N THR A 108 -5.85 1.56 27.36
CA THR A 108 -6.15 2.02 25.99
C THR A 108 -7.31 1.24 25.37
N THR A 109 -7.29 -0.09 25.44
CA THR A 109 -8.35 -0.93 24.88
C THR A 109 -9.67 -0.75 25.62
N GLN A 110 -9.65 -0.62 26.94
CA GLN A 110 -10.85 -0.29 27.72
C GLN A 110 -11.48 1.03 27.25
N LYS A 111 -10.68 2.09 27.07
CA LYS A 111 -11.18 3.38 26.58
C LYS A 111 -11.72 3.27 25.16
N LEU A 112 -10.98 2.62 24.25
CA LEU A 112 -11.40 2.44 22.86
C LEU A 112 -12.73 1.68 22.75
N PHE A 113 -12.85 0.55 23.44
CA PHE A 113 -14.00 -0.34 23.26
C PHE A 113 -15.20 0.00 24.14
N SER A 114 -15.03 0.80 25.20
CA SER A 114 -16.16 1.31 25.98
C SER A 114 -17.20 2.03 25.12
N THR A 115 -16.77 2.64 24.00
CA THR A 115 -17.66 3.36 23.07
C THR A 115 -18.53 2.42 22.21
N ILE A 116 -18.12 1.16 22.00
CA ILE A 116 -18.86 0.19 21.16
C ILE A 116 -19.55 -0.92 21.96
N GLN A 117 -19.25 -1.03 23.25
CA GLN A 117 -19.82 -2.04 24.14
C GLN A 117 -21.26 -1.71 24.56
N ASP A 118 -21.79 -0.54 24.17
CA ASP A 118 -23.21 -0.24 24.33
C ASP A 118 -24.05 -1.17 23.44
N ALA A 119 -24.87 -2.03 24.07
CA ALA A 119 -25.71 -3.04 23.42
C ALA A 119 -26.71 -2.47 22.38
N ASN A 120 -26.92 -1.16 22.37
CA ASN A 120 -27.77 -0.45 21.40
C ASN A 120 -27.01 0.04 20.14
N THR A 121 -25.70 -0.22 20.04
CA THR A 121 -24.89 0.22 18.89
C THR A 121 -25.26 -0.60 17.66
N SER A 122 -25.76 0.08 16.61
CA SER A 122 -26.10 -0.59 15.36
C SER A 122 -24.88 -1.24 14.70
N GLN A 123 -25.12 -2.26 13.88
CA GLN A 123 -24.05 -2.93 13.12
C GLN A 123 -23.29 -1.96 12.22
N ASP A 124 -24.00 -1.02 11.57
CA ASP A 124 -23.38 0.03 10.75
C ASP A 124 -22.46 0.92 11.59
N SER A 125 -22.84 1.24 12.82
CA SER A 125 -22.02 2.06 13.73
C SER A 125 -20.75 1.31 14.17
N LYS A 126 -20.84 -0.01 14.38
CA LYS A 126 -19.67 -0.85 14.69
C LYS A 126 -18.71 -0.96 13.51
N SER A 127 -19.21 -1.18 12.29
CA SER A 127 -18.38 -1.19 11.08
C SER A 127 -17.64 0.14 10.93
N VAL A 128 -18.35 1.27 10.98
CA VAL A 128 -17.72 2.61 10.91
C VAL A 128 -16.69 2.84 12.03
N PHE A 129 -16.93 2.30 13.23
CA PHE A 129 -15.94 2.37 14.32
C PHE A 129 -14.66 1.62 13.97
N PHE A 130 -14.74 0.33 13.61
CA PHE A 130 -13.56 -0.48 13.30
C PHE A 130 -12.82 0.04 12.08
N MET A 131 -13.56 0.49 11.08
CA MET A 131 -13.06 1.21 9.91
C MET A 131 -12.13 2.37 10.31
N ASN A 132 -12.64 3.27 11.15
CA ASN A 132 -11.90 4.43 11.66
C ASN A 132 -10.71 4.05 12.54
N LEU A 133 -10.82 2.95 13.29
CA LEU A 133 -9.74 2.44 14.13
C LEU A 133 -8.60 1.86 13.29
N TRP A 134 -8.90 1.02 12.30
CA TRP A 134 -7.89 0.51 11.37
C TRP A 134 -7.21 1.63 10.60
N TYR A 135 -7.98 2.61 10.17
CA TYR A 135 -7.45 3.82 9.55
C TYR A 135 -6.44 4.53 10.47
N THR A 136 -6.78 4.69 11.75
CA THR A 136 -5.92 5.33 12.75
C THR A 136 -4.62 4.55 12.99
N LEU A 137 -4.67 3.21 13.03
CA LEU A 137 -3.48 2.37 13.18
C LEU A 137 -2.55 2.50 11.98
N LEU A 138 -3.08 2.40 10.75
CA LEU A 138 -2.29 2.52 9.52
C LEU A 138 -1.67 3.91 9.37
N HIS A 139 -2.40 4.97 9.70
CA HIS A 139 -1.86 6.33 9.69
C HIS A 139 -0.78 6.54 10.76
N THR A 140 -0.99 6.00 11.97
CA THR A 140 0.03 6.05 13.03
C THR A 140 1.28 5.28 12.61
N ALA A 141 1.14 4.15 11.92
CA ALA A 141 2.26 3.41 11.37
C ALA A 141 3.07 4.25 10.37
N LYS A 142 2.43 4.97 9.44
CA LYS A 142 3.13 5.89 8.51
C LYS A 142 4.00 6.92 9.23
N ARG A 143 3.49 7.47 10.33
CA ARG A 143 4.19 8.48 11.16
C ARG A 143 5.29 7.89 12.04
N THR A 144 5.36 6.57 12.19
CA THR A 144 6.30 5.89 13.07
C THR A 144 7.47 5.35 12.26
N PRO A 145 8.69 5.89 12.41
CA PRO A 145 9.87 5.38 11.71
C PRO A 145 9.99 3.86 11.86
N PHE A 146 10.23 3.12 10.79
CA PHE A 146 10.31 1.66 10.82
C PHE A 146 11.43 1.15 11.75
N ARG A 147 12.45 1.98 11.98
CA ARG A 147 13.53 1.71 12.95
C ARG A 147 13.05 1.77 14.40
N ASP A 148 11.94 2.45 14.70
CA ASP A 148 11.31 2.46 16.03
C ASP A 148 10.47 1.19 16.23
N THR A 149 11.18 0.06 16.30
CA THR A 149 10.58 -1.26 16.48
C THR A 149 9.68 -1.33 17.72
N PRO A 150 10.04 -0.77 18.90
CA PRO A 150 9.16 -0.79 20.07
C PRO A 150 7.78 -0.15 19.82
N ARG A 151 7.71 0.97 19.09
CA ARG A 151 6.43 1.60 18.75
C ARG A 151 5.62 0.78 17.75
N HIS A 152 6.28 0.18 16.76
CA HIS A 152 5.61 -0.75 15.83
C HIS A 152 5.09 -2.01 16.53
N THR A 153 5.84 -2.59 17.47
CA THR A 153 5.38 -3.72 18.29
C THR A 153 4.12 -3.36 19.07
N LYS A 154 4.06 -2.18 19.68
CA LYS A 154 2.85 -1.71 20.35
C LYS A 154 1.66 -1.65 19.39
N LEU A 155 1.83 -1.10 18.19
CA LEU A 155 0.75 -1.06 17.18
C LEU A 155 0.25 -2.47 16.82
N VAL A 156 1.16 -3.45 16.71
CA VAL A 156 0.81 -4.86 16.47
C VAL A 156 0.03 -5.44 17.65
N ASP A 157 0.43 -5.17 18.89
CA ASP A 157 -0.28 -5.65 20.07
C ASP A 157 -1.68 -5.04 20.19
N LEU A 158 -1.84 -3.77 19.82
CA LEU A 158 -3.16 -3.16 19.72
C LEU A 158 -4.00 -3.81 18.61
N ALA A 159 -3.41 -4.12 17.45
CA ALA A 159 -4.10 -4.85 16.39
C ALA A 159 -4.54 -6.26 16.85
N LYS A 160 -3.72 -6.98 17.62
CA LYS A 160 -4.12 -8.26 18.25
C LYS A 160 -5.34 -8.06 19.16
N ALA A 161 -5.29 -7.05 20.03
CA ALA A 161 -6.38 -6.75 20.96
C ALA A 161 -7.69 -6.36 20.25
N ILE A 162 -7.61 -5.66 19.12
CA ILE A 162 -8.79 -5.37 18.29
C ILE A 162 -9.41 -6.66 17.74
N LYS A 163 -8.60 -7.60 17.25
CA LYS A 163 -9.07 -8.86 16.67
C LYS A 163 -9.50 -9.90 17.71
N ASP A 164 -9.16 -9.72 18.98
CA ASP A 164 -9.56 -10.61 20.06
C ASP A 164 -11.00 -10.29 20.53
N PRO A 165 -11.98 -11.19 20.28
CA PRO A 165 -13.38 -10.96 20.68
C PRO A 165 -13.56 -10.80 22.19
N GLN A 166 -12.66 -11.38 23.00
CA GLN A 166 -12.74 -11.26 24.47
C GLN A 166 -12.36 -9.87 24.95
N ILE A 167 -11.54 -9.15 24.18
CA ILE A 167 -11.10 -7.79 24.51
C ILE A 167 -12.01 -6.77 23.82
N SER A 168 -12.22 -6.90 22.51
CA SER A 168 -12.96 -5.91 21.72
C SER A 168 -14.48 -6.06 21.82
N GLY A 169 -14.98 -7.24 22.23
CA GLY A 169 -16.40 -7.58 22.12
C GLY A 169 -16.89 -7.69 20.67
N ALA A 170 -15.97 -7.66 19.69
CA ALA A 170 -16.25 -7.67 18.27
C ALA A 170 -16.37 -9.10 17.74
N SER A 171 -17.27 -9.32 16.79
CA SER A 171 -17.27 -10.55 16.01
C SER A 171 -16.10 -10.55 15.01
N PRO A 172 -15.66 -11.72 14.53
CA PRO A 172 -14.66 -11.80 13.45
C PRO A 172 -15.06 -11.02 12.19
N SER A 173 -16.36 -10.89 11.89
CA SER A 173 -16.86 -10.08 10.78
C SER A 173 -16.63 -8.59 10.97
N ASP A 174 -16.71 -8.09 12.21
CA ASP A 174 -16.54 -6.66 12.52
C ASP A 174 -15.08 -6.19 12.29
N THR A 175 -14.13 -7.11 12.39
CA THR A 175 -12.68 -6.84 12.29
C THR A 175 -12.06 -7.32 10.98
N HIS A 176 -12.88 -7.87 10.06
CA HIS A 176 -12.43 -8.36 8.76
C HIS A 176 -11.90 -7.25 7.84
N GLU A 177 -12.27 -6.00 8.12
CA GLU A 177 -11.92 -4.84 7.30
C GLU A 177 -10.42 -4.52 7.27
N LEU A 178 -9.60 -5.07 8.19
CA LEU A 178 -8.14 -4.82 8.19
C LEU A 178 -7.53 -5.10 6.81
N SER A 179 -7.94 -6.17 6.13
CA SER A 179 -7.44 -6.51 4.79
C SER A 179 -7.85 -5.50 3.73
N MET A 180 -9.07 -4.96 3.83
CA MET A 180 -9.56 -3.92 2.94
C MET A 180 -8.77 -2.63 3.14
N TRP A 181 -8.64 -2.17 4.38
CA TRP A 181 -7.90 -0.94 4.69
C TRP A 181 -6.40 -1.04 4.42
N SER A 182 -5.81 -2.22 4.64
CA SER A 182 -4.43 -2.50 4.25
C SER A 182 -4.27 -2.47 2.73
N ARG A 183 -5.30 -2.83 1.94
CA ARG A 183 -5.28 -2.66 0.48
C ARG A 183 -5.46 -1.20 0.09
N GLU A 184 -6.34 -0.46 0.76
CA GLU A 184 -6.57 0.96 0.47
C GLU A 184 -5.31 1.79 0.68
N VAL A 185 -4.54 1.56 1.76
CA VAL A 185 -3.29 2.29 1.98
C VAL A 185 -2.23 2.00 0.90
N MET A 186 -2.33 0.87 0.18
CA MET A 186 -1.43 0.59 -0.94
C MET A 186 -1.66 1.50 -2.15
N ASN A 187 -2.81 2.18 -2.25
CA ASN A 187 -3.05 3.19 -3.28
C ASN A 187 -2.14 4.43 -3.10
N ASP A 188 -1.52 4.56 -1.91
CA ASP A 188 -0.61 5.64 -1.56
C ASP A 188 0.83 5.34 -1.93
N ALA A 189 1.05 4.30 -2.74
CA ALA A 189 2.36 3.96 -3.26
C ALA A 189 3.03 5.16 -3.98
N PRO A 190 4.37 5.29 -3.89
CA PRO A 190 5.14 6.24 -4.67
C PRO A 190 4.87 6.12 -6.18
N GLY A 191 4.67 7.27 -6.84
CA GLY A 191 4.28 7.34 -8.26
C GLY A 191 2.78 7.10 -8.52
N GLY A 192 2.05 6.56 -7.54
CA GLY A 192 0.60 6.47 -7.53
C GLY A 192 -0.03 7.75 -6.97
N ALA A 193 -0.63 7.68 -5.78
CA ALA A 193 -1.16 8.87 -5.10
C ALA A 193 -0.09 9.68 -4.35
N SER A 194 1.07 9.10 -4.04
CA SER A 194 2.19 9.79 -3.38
C SER A 194 3.31 10.13 -4.37
N GLY A 195 4.07 11.17 -4.04
CA GLY A 195 5.30 11.54 -4.73
C GLY A 195 6.53 10.79 -4.20
N TYR A 196 7.70 11.37 -4.46
CA TYR A 196 9.02 10.80 -4.15
C TYR A 196 9.82 11.72 -3.22
N SER A 197 9.15 12.58 -2.44
CA SER A 197 9.85 13.33 -1.38
C SER A 197 10.25 12.40 -0.23
N ALA A 198 11.29 12.75 0.52
CA ALA A 198 11.78 11.91 1.63
C ALA A 198 10.66 11.54 2.64
N PRO A 199 9.79 12.46 3.10
CA PRO A 199 8.70 12.09 4.02
C PRO A 199 7.66 11.16 3.40
N GLU A 200 7.41 11.27 2.09
CA GLU A 200 6.51 10.34 1.38
C GLU A 200 7.13 8.93 1.28
N ILE A 201 8.43 8.85 0.98
CA ILE A 201 9.19 7.59 0.95
C ILE A 201 9.25 6.94 2.34
N HIS A 202 9.52 7.73 3.39
CA HIS A 202 9.55 7.23 4.76
C HIS A 202 8.16 6.76 5.21
N ALA A 203 7.11 7.54 4.96
CA ALA A 203 5.74 7.12 5.29
C ALA A 203 5.36 5.79 4.61
N TRP A 204 5.74 5.62 3.35
CA TRP A 204 5.52 4.38 2.60
C TRP A 204 6.30 3.20 3.18
N THR A 205 7.58 3.42 3.52
CA THR A 205 8.44 2.41 4.13
C THR A 205 7.91 1.99 5.51
N ASN A 206 7.52 2.96 6.33
CA ASN A 206 7.00 2.74 7.67
C ASN A 206 5.71 1.91 7.68
N VAL A 207 4.78 2.18 6.77
CA VAL A 207 3.55 1.38 6.68
C VAL A 207 3.82 -0.02 6.13
N ASN A 208 4.74 -0.19 5.17
CA ASN A 208 5.14 -1.52 4.71
C ASN A 208 5.75 -2.36 5.84
N TYR A 209 6.58 -1.76 6.70
CA TYR A 209 7.11 -2.46 7.87
C TYR A 209 6.00 -2.91 8.83
N PHE A 210 5.04 -2.04 9.13
CA PHE A 210 3.90 -2.42 9.95
C PHE A 210 3.07 -3.55 9.32
N LEU A 211 2.82 -3.51 8.01
CA LEU A 211 2.11 -4.57 7.29
C LEU A 211 2.89 -5.89 7.31
N ALA A 212 4.22 -5.85 7.20
CA ALA A 212 5.10 -7.00 7.37
C ALA A 212 4.95 -7.61 8.76
N LEU A 213 4.96 -6.79 9.81
CA LEU A 213 4.76 -7.28 11.18
C LEU A 213 3.34 -7.85 11.42
N LEU A 214 2.30 -7.27 10.81
CA LEU A 214 0.94 -7.81 10.89
C LEU A 214 0.83 -9.20 10.24
N LYS A 215 1.44 -9.38 9.06
CA LYS A 215 1.51 -10.68 8.39
C LYS A 215 2.38 -11.66 9.20
N GLY A 216 3.53 -11.19 9.68
CA GLY A 216 4.40 -11.88 10.62
C GLY A 216 3.70 -12.30 11.91
N ALA A 217 2.71 -11.56 12.39
CA ALA A 217 1.90 -11.94 13.55
C ALA A 217 0.71 -12.86 13.23
N GLY A 218 0.50 -13.23 11.96
CA GLY A 218 -0.67 -13.99 11.52
C GLY A 218 -1.98 -13.20 11.59
N LEU A 219 -1.91 -11.88 11.70
CA LEU A 219 -3.08 -10.99 11.77
C LEU A 219 -3.62 -10.66 10.38
N ALA A 220 -2.86 -10.96 9.33
CA ALA A 220 -3.23 -10.72 7.96
C ALA A 220 -2.56 -11.74 7.02
N SER A 221 -3.16 -11.94 5.85
CA SER A 221 -2.62 -12.78 4.79
C SER A 221 -2.58 -11.96 3.50
N TYR A 222 -1.44 -11.31 3.25
CA TYR A 222 -1.20 -10.49 2.06
C TYR A 222 -0.07 -11.08 1.22
N ILE A 223 -0.01 -10.63 -0.03
CA ILE A 223 1.11 -10.85 -0.96
C ILE A 223 1.79 -9.52 -1.31
N PHE A 224 1.70 -8.55 -0.38
CA PHE A 224 2.22 -7.20 -0.57
C PHE A 224 3.75 -7.18 -0.54
N ASP A 225 4.37 -8.12 0.17
CA ASP A 225 5.79 -8.44 0.07
C ASP A 225 6.20 -8.74 -1.37
N ILE A 226 5.54 -9.65 -2.09
CA ILE A 226 5.80 -9.91 -3.52
C ILE A 226 5.66 -8.62 -4.33
N TRP A 227 4.68 -7.77 -4.02
CA TRP A 227 4.48 -6.53 -4.76
C TRP A 227 5.63 -5.56 -4.52
N ALA A 228 6.04 -5.35 -3.27
CA ALA A 228 7.17 -4.50 -2.91
C ALA A 228 8.49 -5.03 -3.49
N MET A 229 8.77 -6.32 -3.34
CA MET A 229 9.95 -6.99 -3.90
C MET A 229 9.97 -6.91 -5.42
N ARG A 230 8.82 -7.10 -6.08
CA ARG A 230 8.73 -6.98 -7.54
C ARG A 230 9.07 -5.58 -8.01
N GLU A 231 8.44 -4.55 -7.43
CA GLU A 231 8.70 -3.17 -7.85
C GLU A 231 10.17 -2.79 -7.62
N ALA A 232 10.75 -3.16 -6.47
CA ALA A 232 12.10 -2.78 -6.10
C ALA A 232 13.22 -3.58 -6.82
N LEU A 233 13.01 -4.88 -7.05
CA LEU A 233 14.11 -5.81 -7.34
C LEU A 233 13.93 -6.55 -8.68
N GLU A 234 12.69 -6.79 -9.09
CA GLU A 234 12.39 -7.55 -10.30
C GLU A 234 12.08 -6.66 -11.50
N ARG A 235 11.94 -5.35 -11.28
CA ARG A 235 11.76 -4.35 -12.34
C ARG A 235 13.01 -3.51 -12.56
N GLU A 236 13.14 -3.03 -13.78
CA GLU A 236 14.09 -2.02 -14.18
C GLU A 236 13.42 -0.65 -14.16
N HIS A 237 14.03 0.32 -13.49
CA HIS A 237 13.53 1.67 -13.42
C HIS A 237 14.23 2.57 -14.43
N PHE A 238 13.45 3.43 -15.07
CA PHE A 238 13.89 4.44 -16.02
C PHE A 238 13.34 5.80 -15.61
N ASP A 239 14.01 6.87 -16.03
CA ASP A 239 13.51 8.23 -15.86
C ASP A 239 12.15 8.40 -16.55
N ASP A 240 11.21 9.04 -15.87
CA ASP A 240 9.91 9.37 -16.45
C ASP A 240 10.06 10.42 -17.56
N GLY A 241 9.46 10.13 -18.72
CA GLY A 241 9.36 11.06 -19.82
C GLY A 241 8.27 12.12 -19.63
N PRO A 242 8.14 13.07 -20.58
CA PRO A 242 7.14 14.14 -20.52
C PRO A 242 5.69 13.66 -20.48
N HIS A 243 5.42 12.41 -20.84
CA HIS A 243 4.07 11.84 -20.89
C HIS A 243 3.80 10.81 -19.78
N ASP A 244 4.79 10.54 -18.92
CA ASP A 244 4.72 9.53 -17.87
C ASP A 244 4.15 10.14 -16.58
N GLY A 245 2.83 10.32 -16.58
CA GLY A 245 2.05 10.65 -15.40
C GLY A 245 2.35 12.00 -14.73
N PRO A 246 1.63 12.29 -13.63
CA PRO A 246 1.76 13.54 -12.90
C PRO A 246 2.92 13.60 -11.91
N ASN A 247 3.33 12.47 -11.35
CA ASN A 247 4.37 12.35 -10.32
C ASN A 247 5.64 11.79 -10.97
N ARG A 248 6.33 12.61 -11.77
CA ARG A 248 7.53 12.18 -12.50
C ARG A 248 8.70 11.97 -11.55
N ALA A 249 9.49 10.94 -11.81
CA ALA A 249 10.68 10.62 -11.06
C ALA A 249 11.80 10.09 -11.96
N THR A 250 13.03 10.28 -11.49
CA THR A 250 14.19 9.58 -12.05
C THR A 250 14.18 8.10 -11.65
N ALA A 251 14.96 7.28 -12.36
CA ALA A 251 15.19 5.90 -11.99
C ALA A 251 15.72 5.77 -10.55
N ALA A 252 16.63 6.66 -10.15
CA ALA A 252 17.19 6.69 -8.80
C ALA A 252 16.14 6.96 -7.74
N GLN A 253 15.26 7.95 -7.94
CA GLN A 253 14.15 8.25 -7.02
C GLN A 253 13.17 7.09 -6.88
N LYS A 254 12.93 6.34 -7.95
CA LYS A 254 12.10 5.12 -7.89
C LYS A 254 12.75 4.04 -7.05
N TYR A 255 14.06 3.80 -7.22
CA TYR A 255 14.80 2.90 -6.34
C TYR A 255 14.77 3.38 -4.88
N ASP A 256 14.97 4.68 -4.64
CA ASP A 256 14.92 5.27 -3.30
C ASP A 256 13.57 5.06 -2.61
N ALA A 257 12.48 5.01 -3.37
CA ALA A 257 11.15 4.78 -2.85
C ALA A 257 10.82 3.30 -2.59
N TRP A 258 11.21 2.42 -3.52
CA TRP A 258 10.77 1.02 -3.51
C TRP A 258 11.70 0.10 -2.73
N VAL A 259 13.00 0.35 -2.73
CA VAL A 259 14.00 -0.54 -2.11
C VAL A 259 13.87 -0.56 -0.59
N PRO A 260 13.72 0.58 0.12
CA PRO A 260 13.47 0.54 1.56
C PRO A 260 12.15 -0.17 1.90
N ALA A 261 11.10 0.07 1.12
CA ALA A 261 9.81 -0.61 1.28
C ALA A 261 9.90 -2.13 1.09
N ALA A 262 10.74 -2.63 0.17
CA ALA A 262 11.00 -4.05 0.02
C ALA A 262 11.86 -4.61 1.17
N ALA A 263 12.89 -3.88 1.60
CA ALA A 263 13.79 -4.31 2.67
C ALA A 263 13.06 -4.53 4.00
N VAL A 264 12.08 -3.68 4.34
CA VAL A 264 11.33 -3.83 5.59
C VAL A 264 10.46 -5.08 5.65
N TRP A 265 10.12 -5.72 4.53
CA TRP A 265 9.49 -7.05 4.54
C TRP A 265 10.47 -8.14 4.98
N VAL A 266 11.75 -8.03 4.61
CA VAL A 266 12.81 -8.89 5.16
C VAL A 266 12.95 -8.67 6.66
N PHE A 267 12.98 -7.40 7.11
CA PHE A 267 13.16 -7.09 8.53
C PHE A 267 11.98 -7.52 9.40
N GLY A 268 10.75 -7.35 8.90
CA GLY A 268 9.54 -7.61 9.66
C GLY A 268 9.08 -9.07 9.66
N GLU A 269 9.32 -9.80 8.56
CA GLU A 269 8.85 -11.19 8.43
C GLU A 269 9.79 -12.13 7.66
N GLY A 270 11.08 -11.79 7.56
CA GLY A 270 12.07 -12.52 6.76
C GLY A 270 12.09 -14.04 7.02
N ASP A 271 12.08 -14.47 8.29
CA ASP A 271 12.07 -15.90 8.65
C ASP A 271 10.90 -16.66 8.03
N LYS A 272 9.70 -16.06 8.09
CA LYS A 272 8.48 -16.66 7.55
C LYS A 272 8.51 -16.62 6.03
N LEU A 273 8.91 -15.48 5.46
CA LEU A 273 9.00 -15.29 4.02
C LEU A 273 9.99 -16.28 3.39
N TYR A 274 11.14 -16.51 4.02
CA TYR A 274 12.10 -17.52 3.58
C TYR A 274 11.52 -18.93 3.70
N GLY A 275 10.83 -19.24 4.80
CA GLY A 275 10.22 -20.56 5.02
C GLY A 275 9.03 -20.89 4.12
N LEU A 276 8.47 -19.90 3.40
CA LEU A 276 7.34 -20.12 2.49
C LEU A 276 7.81 -20.69 1.15
N GLU A 277 7.26 -21.86 0.80
CA GLU A 277 7.37 -22.47 -0.53
C GLU A 277 5.96 -22.75 -1.04
N GLU A 278 5.47 -21.89 -1.93
CA GLU A 278 4.07 -21.93 -2.40
C GLU A 278 3.97 -21.48 -3.86
N ASP A 279 3.37 -22.33 -4.70
CA ASP A 279 3.01 -21.99 -6.08
C ASP A 279 1.71 -21.17 -6.10
N LEU A 280 1.85 -19.90 -6.51
CA LEU A 280 0.75 -18.94 -6.64
C LEU A 280 0.31 -18.77 -8.10
N THR A 281 0.74 -19.68 -8.99
CA THR A 281 0.33 -19.67 -10.39
C THR A 281 -1.19 -19.81 -10.49
N PRO A 282 -1.87 -18.93 -11.24
CA PRO A 282 -3.32 -19.00 -11.40
C PRO A 282 -3.76 -20.35 -11.94
N LYS A 283 -4.73 -20.98 -11.26
CA LYS A 283 -5.26 -22.30 -11.63
C LYS A 283 -6.31 -22.22 -12.74
N SER A 284 -6.78 -21.02 -13.06
CA SER A 284 -7.77 -20.79 -14.11
C SER A 284 -7.51 -19.49 -14.86
N ARG A 285 -8.02 -19.43 -16.10
CA ARG A 285 -7.88 -18.29 -17.01
C ARG A 285 -8.57 -17.01 -16.50
N ASN A 286 -9.51 -17.16 -15.57
CA ASN A 286 -10.29 -16.05 -15.00
C ASN A 286 -9.65 -15.48 -13.72
N GLN A 287 -8.57 -16.08 -13.24
CA GLN A 287 -7.82 -15.58 -12.10
C GLN A 287 -6.69 -14.66 -12.60
N GLY A 288 -6.58 -13.48 -11.99
CA GLY A 288 -5.39 -12.64 -12.18
C GLY A 288 -4.14 -13.34 -11.64
N ASN A 289 -2.96 -12.89 -12.06
CA ASN A 289 -1.68 -13.38 -11.54
C ASN A 289 -0.99 -12.30 -10.68
N PRO A 290 -1.45 -12.08 -9.44
CA PRO A 290 -0.91 -11.00 -8.63
C PRO A 290 0.52 -11.29 -8.14
N ALA A 291 0.93 -12.57 -8.13
CA ALA A 291 2.27 -13.02 -7.76
C ALA A 291 3.26 -13.07 -8.93
N LYS A 292 2.81 -12.75 -10.16
CA LYS A 292 3.66 -12.67 -11.35
C LYS A 292 4.86 -11.76 -11.07
N GLY A 293 6.05 -12.24 -11.40
CA GLY A 293 7.25 -11.43 -11.25
C GLY A 293 7.43 -10.34 -12.31
N GLY A 294 8.39 -9.46 -12.04
CA GLY A 294 8.87 -8.42 -12.94
C GLY A 294 9.75 -8.97 -14.07
N GLU A 295 10.13 -8.11 -15.00
CA GLU A 295 10.89 -8.45 -16.20
C GLU A 295 12.27 -9.05 -15.94
N LEU A 296 12.88 -8.78 -14.79
CA LEU A 296 14.18 -9.35 -14.42
C LEU A 296 14.03 -10.76 -13.82
N TRP A 297 12.87 -11.11 -13.26
CA TRP A 297 12.59 -12.45 -12.74
C TRP A 297 12.13 -13.39 -13.86
N LYS A 298 12.79 -14.53 -13.99
CA LYS A 298 12.51 -15.52 -15.04
C LYS A 298 11.82 -16.80 -14.54
N GLY A 299 11.62 -16.93 -13.23
CA GLY A 299 10.96 -18.09 -12.63
C GLY A 299 9.43 -17.95 -12.52
N GLY A 300 8.82 -18.81 -11.71
CA GLY A 300 7.38 -18.91 -11.52
C GLY A 300 6.76 -17.76 -10.73
N ALA A 301 5.41 -17.73 -10.69
CA ALA A 301 4.66 -16.86 -9.78
C ALA A 301 4.50 -17.59 -8.44
N GLU A 302 5.53 -17.52 -7.60
CA GLU A 302 5.65 -18.36 -6.40
C GLU A 302 6.44 -17.67 -5.29
N TYR A 303 6.36 -18.25 -4.09
CA TYR A 303 7.41 -18.16 -3.08
C TYR A 303 8.36 -19.35 -3.26
N SER A 304 9.65 -19.08 -3.45
CA SER A 304 10.67 -20.11 -3.60
C SER A 304 12.03 -19.61 -3.16
N LYS A 305 12.92 -20.56 -2.82
CA LYS A 305 14.31 -20.27 -2.42
C LYS A 305 15.08 -19.60 -3.57
N GLU A 306 14.76 -19.95 -4.81
CA GLU A 306 15.33 -19.36 -6.02
C GLU A 306 14.95 -17.88 -6.13
N ARG A 307 13.67 -17.55 -5.88
CA ARG A 307 13.19 -16.17 -5.93
C ARG A 307 13.76 -15.33 -4.78
N TRP A 308 13.87 -15.93 -3.59
CA TRP A 308 14.56 -15.32 -2.45
C TRP A 308 16.03 -15.01 -2.76
N ALA A 309 16.79 -15.98 -3.30
CA ALA A 309 18.18 -15.79 -3.69
C ALA A 309 18.33 -14.71 -4.78
N PHE A 310 17.38 -14.64 -5.72
CA PHE A 310 17.31 -13.56 -6.70
C PHE A 310 17.11 -12.19 -6.04
N TRP A 311 16.15 -12.04 -5.11
CA TRP A 311 15.94 -10.80 -4.38
C TRP A 311 17.18 -10.37 -3.59
N LYS A 312 17.83 -11.30 -2.88
CA LYS A 312 19.08 -11.02 -2.15
C LYS A 312 20.17 -10.48 -3.08
N LYS A 313 20.36 -11.12 -4.23
CA LYS A 313 21.30 -10.64 -5.25
C LYS A 313 20.98 -9.22 -5.71
N ARG A 314 19.70 -8.93 -5.99
CA ARG A 314 19.25 -7.61 -6.46
C ARG A 314 19.42 -6.52 -5.41
N PHE A 315 19.17 -6.81 -4.13
CA PHE A 315 19.52 -5.89 -3.04
C PHE A 315 21.02 -5.56 -3.03
N GLY A 316 21.88 -6.57 -3.19
CA GLY A 316 23.32 -6.37 -3.29
C GLY A 316 23.73 -5.47 -4.46
N GLU A 317 23.11 -5.66 -5.63
CA GLU A 317 23.34 -4.83 -6.82
C GLU A 317 22.91 -3.38 -6.59
N VAL A 318 21.71 -3.14 -6.03
CA VAL A 318 21.24 -1.79 -5.67
C VAL A 318 22.14 -1.14 -4.62
N GLY A 319 22.62 -1.90 -3.63
CA GLY A 319 23.57 -1.44 -2.63
C GLY A 319 24.90 -0.92 -3.21
N GLY A 320 25.22 -1.28 -4.46
CA GLY A 320 26.38 -0.81 -5.21
C GLY A 320 26.12 0.35 -6.19
N MET A 321 24.87 0.78 -6.39
CA MET A 321 24.51 1.82 -7.37
C MET A 321 24.89 3.23 -6.88
N GLY A 322 25.77 3.93 -7.61
CA GLY A 322 26.28 5.24 -7.21
C GLY A 322 25.22 6.35 -7.22
N GLU A 323 24.23 6.22 -8.09
CA GLU A 323 23.18 7.19 -8.39
C GLU A 323 22.03 7.17 -7.38
N VAL A 324 21.87 6.05 -6.66
CA VAL A 324 20.87 5.85 -5.61
C VAL A 324 21.35 6.51 -4.31
N SER A 325 20.44 6.97 -3.45
CA SER A 325 20.82 7.64 -2.21
C SER A 325 21.63 6.73 -1.26
N GLU A 326 22.42 7.34 -0.39
CA GLU A 326 23.22 6.62 0.60
C GLU A 326 22.34 5.81 1.57
N GLU A 327 21.22 6.37 2.00
CA GLU A 327 20.25 5.70 2.85
C GLU A 327 19.72 4.41 2.20
N THR A 328 19.24 4.50 0.97
CA THR A 328 18.72 3.34 0.23
C THR A 328 19.80 2.27 0.01
N ARG A 329 21.03 2.68 -0.33
CA ARG A 329 22.16 1.74 -0.43
C ARG A 329 22.45 1.04 0.90
N GLY A 330 22.41 1.79 2.00
CA GLY A 330 22.61 1.26 3.35
C GLY A 330 21.54 0.24 3.70
N VAL A 331 20.27 0.60 3.52
CA VAL A 331 19.13 -0.29 3.77
C VAL A 331 19.18 -1.55 2.89
N ALA A 332 19.57 -1.44 1.63
CA ALA A 332 19.73 -2.59 0.74
C ALA A 332 20.81 -3.56 1.23
N LYS A 333 21.95 -3.04 1.72
CA LYS A 333 23.03 -3.86 2.30
C LYS A 333 22.58 -4.54 3.59
N GLU A 334 21.87 -3.82 4.46
CA GLU A 334 21.30 -4.40 5.66
C GLU A 334 20.29 -5.51 5.34
N ALA A 335 19.49 -5.35 4.28
CA ALA A 335 18.58 -6.40 3.81
C ALA A 335 19.35 -7.65 3.39
N VAL A 336 20.47 -7.53 2.67
CA VAL A 336 21.32 -8.68 2.33
C VAL A 336 21.80 -9.40 3.59
N VAL A 337 22.31 -8.66 4.58
CA VAL A 337 22.78 -9.24 5.85
C VAL A 337 21.63 -9.94 6.57
N ALA A 338 20.46 -9.31 6.68
CA ALA A 338 19.30 -9.92 7.31
C ALA A 338 18.86 -11.21 6.58
N MET A 339 18.88 -11.23 5.25
CA MET A 339 18.57 -12.42 4.47
C MET A 339 19.60 -13.55 4.69
N GLU A 340 20.89 -13.22 4.85
CA GLU A 340 21.94 -14.19 5.18
C GLU A 340 21.79 -14.75 6.59
N GLU A 341 21.33 -13.96 7.57
CA GLU A 341 21.04 -14.48 8.91
C GLU A 341 19.85 -15.44 8.92
N VAL A 342 18.79 -15.14 8.15
CA VAL A 342 17.60 -15.99 8.01
C VAL A 342 17.92 -17.35 7.35
N GLU A 343 18.95 -17.40 6.50
CA GLU A 343 19.37 -18.61 5.78
C GLU A 343 20.20 -19.59 6.63
N LYS A 344 20.68 -19.16 7.81
CA LYS A 344 21.46 -19.99 8.74
C LYS A 344 20.55 -20.85 9.62
#